data_AF-A0AAW9H4S3-F1
#
_entry.id   AF-A0AAW9H4S3-F1
#
_cell.length_a   1.000
_cell.length_b   1.000
_cell.length_c   1.000
_cell.angle_alpha   90.00
_cell.angle_beta   90.00
_cell.angle_gamma   90.00
#
_symmetry.space_group_name_H-M   'P 1'
#
loop_
_entity.id
_entity.type
_entity.pdbx_description
1 polymer ?
#
loop_
_entity_poly.entity_id
_entity_poly.type
_entity_poly.pdbx_seq_one_letter_code
_entity_poly.pdbx_strand_id
1 'polypeptide(L)'
;MNTGSDGAAQHPADAELFHDTLSCELALPADFRLGNGAGRLAAGEALLRSLAQIEDLRGEDGSDDRSESTAQTQRMEAKLDLMLVLLGRLARQHEDALPLRPLCWSRRGVRLELGARSGATAGAAGLLRLQPSDWLPDHLELPVRVLAEAATAGVVQLWLRFETQPPGLEEAVERHLFRLHRRQIADSRRAR
;
A
#
# COMPACT_ATOMS: atom_id res chain seq x y z
N MET A 1 -25.03 -11.63 -8.88
CA MET A 1 -25.39 -10.31 -9.44
C MET A 1 -24.75 -9.26 -8.56
N ASN A 2 -23.62 -8.68 -9.00
CA ASN A 2 -22.85 -7.72 -8.22
C ASN A 2 -22.59 -6.49 -9.10
N THR A 3 -23.58 -5.61 -9.20
CA THR A 3 -23.54 -4.35 -9.97
C THR A 3 -23.22 -3.20 -9.02
N GLY A 4 -22.00 -3.19 -8.48
CA GLY A 4 -21.56 -2.18 -7.49
C GLY A 4 -20.37 -1.32 -7.91
N SER A 5 -19.62 -1.69 -8.96
CA SER A 5 -18.38 -0.99 -9.35
C SER A 5 -18.52 0.01 -10.50
N ASP A 6 -19.71 0.14 -11.11
CA ASP A 6 -19.85 0.77 -12.44
C ASP A 6 -19.83 2.31 -12.40
N GLY A 7 -20.12 2.93 -11.25
CA GLY A 7 -20.10 4.39 -11.10
C GLY A 7 -18.71 5.00 -10.88
N ALA A 8 -17.73 4.21 -10.41
CA ALA A 8 -16.36 4.66 -10.16
C ALA A 8 -15.47 4.60 -11.43
N ALA A 9 -15.75 3.62 -12.30
CA ALA A 9 -14.97 3.33 -13.50
C ALA A 9 -15.12 4.36 -14.64
N GLN A 10 -16.04 5.34 -14.52
CA GLN A 10 -16.34 6.30 -15.59
C GLN A 10 -15.73 7.70 -15.41
N HIS A 11 -15.04 7.97 -14.30
CA HIS A 11 -14.38 9.27 -14.13
C HIS A 11 -13.10 9.34 -14.98
N PRO A 12 -12.82 10.44 -15.71
CA PRO A 12 -11.62 10.53 -16.58
C PRO A 12 -10.29 10.34 -15.83
N ALA A 13 -10.24 10.72 -14.55
CA ALA A 13 -9.08 10.47 -13.68
C ALA A 13 -8.81 8.97 -13.45
N ASP A 14 -9.81 8.11 -13.58
CA ASP A 14 -9.66 6.66 -13.45
C ASP A 14 -8.83 6.11 -14.62
N ALA A 15 -9.13 6.55 -15.85
CA ALA A 15 -8.34 6.18 -17.02
C ALA A 15 -6.89 6.70 -16.90
N GLU A 16 -6.67 7.91 -16.39
CA GLU A 16 -5.32 8.45 -16.21
C GLU A 16 -4.46 7.60 -15.27
N LEU A 17 -5.04 7.08 -14.19
CA LEU A 17 -4.30 6.31 -13.17
C LEU A 17 -4.21 4.81 -13.49
N PHE A 18 -5.22 4.23 -14.13
CA PHE A 18 -5.39 2.76 -14.19
C PHE A 18 -5.42 2.17 -15.61
N HIS A 19 -5.63 2.98 -16.66
CA HIS A 19 -5.68 2.47 -18.04
C HIS A 19 -4.34 1.88 -18.51
N ASP A 20 -4.32 0.62 -18.93
CA ASP A 20 -3.12 -0.07 -19.43
C ASP A 20 -1.97 -0.14 -18.40
N THR A 21 -2.31 -0.31 -17.11
CA THR A 21 -1.32 -0.57 -16.07
C THR A 21 -1.85 -1.55 -15.03
N LEU A 22 -0.93 -2.27 -14.37
CA LEU A 22 -1.29 -3.13 -13.25
C LEU A 22 -1.92 -2.29 -12.12
N SER A 23 -3.11 -2.68 -11.72
CA SER A 23 -3.87 -2.04 -10.65
C SER A 23 -4.41 -3.10 -9.71
N CYS A 24 -4.31 -2.86 -8.40
CA CYS A 24 -4.81 -3.76 -7.36
C CYS A 24 -5.95 -3.08 -6.59
N GLU A 25 -7.09 -3.76 -6.46
CA GLU A 25 -8.16 -3.35 -5.56
C GLU A 25 -8.03 -4.07 -4.23
N LEU A 26 -7.96 -3.32 -3.13
CA LEU A 26 -7.75 -3.85 -1.78
C LEU A 26 -8.16 -2.82 -0.71
N ALA A 27 -8.22 -3.24 0.55
CA ALA A 27 -8.37 -2.33 1.69
C ALA A 27 -7.06 -2.27 2.47
N LEU A 28 -6.50 -1.08 2.65
CA LEU A 28 -5.27 -0.84 3.42
C LEU A 28 -5.47 0.30 4.43
N PRO A 29 -4.73 0.31 5.56
CA PRO A 29 -4.64 1.49 6.40
C PRO A 29 -4.05 2.64 5.58
N ALA A 30 -4.86 3.66 5.32
CA ALA A 30 -4.48 4.77 4.45
C ALA A 30 -5.16 6.09 4.84
N ASP A 31 -4.46 7.19 4.62
CA ASP A 31 -5.00 8.54 4.85
C ASP A 31 -4.43 9.54 3.84
N PHE A 32 -5.18 10.60 3.59
CA PHE A 32 -4.78 11.70 2.74
C PHE A 32 -4.77 13.01 3.53
N ARG A 33 -3.68 13.76 3.42
CA ARG A 33 -3.54 15.08 4.03
C ARG A 33 -3.32 16.13 2.96
N LEU A 34 -4.14 17.18 2.98
CA LEU A 34 -3.97 18.32 2.09
C LEU A 34 -2.72 19.13 2.48
N GLY A 35 -1.94 19.58 1.49
CA GLY A 35 -0.77 20.45 1.69
C GLY A 35 0.55 19.88 1.15
N ASN A 36 1.58 20.72 1.14
CA ASN A 36 2.89 20.41 0.56
C ASN A 36 3.81 19.67 1.52
N GLY A 37 3.50 18.41 1.83
CA GLY A 37 4.41 17.52 2.55
C GLY A 37 5.53 17.01 1.61
N ALA A 38 6.79 17.08 2.03
CA ALA A 38 7.92 16.60 1.24
C ALA A 38 7.95 15.06 1.03
N GLY A 39 7.15 14.32 1.81
CA GLY A 39 7.16 12.85 1.85
C GLY A 39 8.48 12.29 2.38
N ARG A 40 8.58 10.96 2.45
CA ARG A 40 9.78 10.25 2.89
C ARG A 40 10.20 9.22 1.85
N LEU A 41 10.48 9.69 0.63
CA LEU A 41 10.64 8.83 -0.56
C LEU A 41 11.76 7.79 -0.42
N ALA A 42 12.93 8.18 0.09
CA ALA A 42 14.05 7.25 0.30
C ALA A 42 13.74 6.19 1.37
N ALA A 43 13.04 6.57 2.44
CA ALA A 43 12.60 5.63 3.46
C ALA A 43 11.52 4.69 2.92
N GLY A 44 10.59 5.20 2.10
CA GLY A 44 9.58 4.40 1.44
C GLY A 44 10.18 3.38 0.47
N GLU A 45 11.22 3.75 -0.27
CA GLU A 45 11.95 2.80 -1.13
C GLU A 45 12.61 1.70 -0.31
N ALA A 46 13.34 2.07 0.76
CA ALA A 46 13.98 1.12 1.66
C ALA A 46 12.94 0.16 2.28
N LEU A 47 11.80 0.68 2.73
CA LEU A 47 10.70 -0.10 3.28
C LEU A 47 10.18 -1.14 2.27
N LEU A 48 9.85 -0.73 1.04
CA LEU A 48 9.34 -1.65 0.02
C LEU A 48 10.35 -2.72 -0.38
N ARG A 49 11.65 -2.38 -0.41
CA ARG A 49 12.74 -3.34 -0.67
C ARG A 49 12.90 -4.34 0.49
N SER A 50 12.87 -3.87 1.74
CA SER A 50 12.93 -4.74 2.92
C SER A 50 11.72 -5.66 3.02
N LEU A 51 10.52 -5.16 2.74
CA LEU A 51 9.31 -5.98 2.67
C LEU A 51 9.43 -7.08 1.62
N ALA A 52 9.95 -6.77 0.42
CA ALA A 52 10.18 -7.77 -0.62
C ALA A 52 11.06 -8.93 -0.12
N GLN A 53 12.21 -8.61 0.49
CA GLN A 53 13.15 -9.61 1.00
C GLN A 53 12.51 -10.51 2.06
N ILE A 54 11.77 -9.93 3.01
CA ILE A 54 11.14 -10.69 4.10
C ILE A 54 9.98 -11.56 3.59
N GLU A 55 9.19 -11.04 2.64
CA GLU A 55 8.07 -11.78 2.04
C GLU A 55 8.55 -12.95 1.18
N ASP A 56 9.67 -12.79 0.46
CA ASP A 56 10.26 -13.86 -0.35
C ASP A 56 10.77 -15.00 0.54
N LEU A 57 11.46 -14.69 1.65
CA LEU A 57 11.92 -15.69 2.62
C LEU A 57 10.77 -16.54 3.19
N ARG A 58 9.66 -15.90 3.57
CA ARG A 58 8.46 -16.62 4.07
C ARG A 58 7.80 -17.51 3.01
N GLY A 59 8.04 -17.25 1.73
CA GLY A 59 7.52 -18.05 0.63
C GLY A 59 8.35 -19.32 0.36
N GLU A 60 9.63 -19.32 0.73
CA GLU A 60 10.59 -20.40 0.48
C GLU A 60 10.61 -21.47 1.60
N ASP A 61 10.06 -21.17 2.77
CA ASP A 61 9.96 -22.05 3.96
C ASP A 61 9.19 -23.38 3.74
N GLY A 62 8.65 -23.63 2.54
CA GLY A 62 8.05 -24.90 2.13
C GLY A 62 9.01 -25.89 1.45
N SER A 63 10.27 -25.52 1.23
CA SER A 63 11.31 -26.40 0.69
C SER A 63 12.06 -27.11 1.81
N ASP A 64 12.22 -28.43 1.68
CA ASP A 64 12.91 -29.34 2.60
C ASP A 64 14.44 -29.09 2.75
N ASP A 65 14.93 -27.91 2.34
CA ASP A 65 16.32 -27.45 2.53
C ASP A 65 16.51 -26.81 3.92
N ARG A 66 15.96 -27.46 4.95
CA ARG A 66 16.22 -27.15 6.35
C ARG A 66 17.63 -27.62 6.76
N SER A 67 18.61 -27.38 5.91
CA SER A 67 20.03 -27.68 6.13
C SER A 67 20.52 -26.82 7.30
N GLU A 68 20.74 -27.48 8.45
CA GLU A 68 21.63 -27.08 9.55
C GLU A 68 21.65 -25.60 9.95
N SER A 69 20.49 -24.95 10.11
CA SER A 69 20.44 -23.70 10.88
C SER A 69 20.84 -24.01 12.33
N THR A 70 21.99 -23.51 12.76
CA THR A 70 22.51 -23.78 14.11
C THR A 70 21.49 -23.35 15.17
N ALA A 71 21.44 -24.03 16.31
CA ALA A 71 20.55 -23.63 17.41
C ALA A 71 20.77 -22.18 17.88
N GLN A 72 21.95 -21.60 17.60
CA GLN A 72 22.24 -20.18 17.84
C GLN A 72 21.53 -19.26 16.83
N THR A 73 21.49 -19.64 15.56
CA THR A 73 20.76 -18.92 14.49
C THR A 73 19.26 -18.91 14.79
N GLN A 74 18.68 -20.07 15.12
CA GLN A 74 17.25 -20.17 15.49
C GLN A 74 16.91 -19.31 16.72
N ARG A 75 17.81 -19.26 17.72
CA ARG A 75 17.64 -18.37 18.88
C ARG A 75 17.74 -16.89 18.51
N MET A 76 18.54 -16.54 17.51
CA MET A 76 18.64 -15.17 17.02
C MET A 76 17.37 -14.78 16.26
N GLU A 77 16.88 -15.63 15.37
CA GLU A 77 15.60 -15.46 14.64
C GLU A 77 14.45 -15.21 15.62
N ALA A 78 14.30 -16.07 16.64
CA ALA A 78 13.26 -15.91 17.66
C ALA A 78 13.35 -14.57 18.43
N LYS A 79 14.58 -14.07 18.68
CA LYS A 79 14.77 -12.75 19.31
C LYS A 79 14.40 -11.61 18.36
N LEU A 80 14.76 -11.71 17.08
CA LEU A 80 14.42 -10.72 16.06
C LEU A 80 12.90 -10.66 15.85
N ASP A 81 12.22 -11.81 15.82
CA ASP A 81 10.76 -11.87 15.75
C ASP A 81 10.10 -11.23 16.97
N LEU A 82 10.58 -11.55 18.18
CA LEU A 82 10.07 -10.92 19.40
C LEU A 82 10.32 -9.41 19.39
N MET A 83 11.50 -8.96 18.96
CA MET A 83 11.80 -7.53 18.81
C MET A 83 10.84 -6.88 17.81
N LEU A 84 10.61 -7.49 16.65
CA LEU A 84 9.68 -6.98 15.64
C LEU A 84 8.25 -6.85 16.19
N VAL A 85 7.78 -7.84 16.97
CA VAL A 85 6.47 -7.79 17.62
C VAL A 85 6.40 -6.67 18.66
N LEU A 86 7.42 -6.52 19.50
CA LEU A 86 7.47 -5.49 20.54
C LEU A 86 7.59 -4.08 19.96
N LEU A 87 8.46 -3.89 18.96
CA LEU A 87 8.59 -2.63 18.21
C LEU A 87 7.28 -2.29 17.50
N GLY A 88 6.64 -3.26 16.85
CA GLY A 88 5.33 -3.04 16.23
C GLY A 88 4.24 -2.69 17.25
N ARG A 89 4.29 -3.24 18.47
CA ARG A 89 3.39 -2.85 19.56
C ARG A 89 3.66 -1.43 20.04
N LEU A 90 4.93 -1.05 20.21
CA LEU A 90 5.34 0.29 20.64
C LEU A 90 4.98 1.36 19.60
N ALA A 91 5.24 1.10 18.32
CA ALA A 91 4.89 2.01 17.22
C ALA A 91 3.38 2.32 17.21
N ARG A 92 2.55 1.27 17.35
CA ARG A 92 1.08 1.40 17.46
C ARG A 92 0.59 2.16 18.69
N GLN A 93 1.41 2.33 19.73
CA GLN A 93 1.03 3.12 20.92
C GLN A 93 1.25 4.63 20.72
N HIS A 94 2.16 5.01 19.83
CA HIS A 94 2.58 6.40 19.64
C HIS A 94 2.04 7.06 18.36
N GLU A 95 1.53 6.28 17.41
CA GLU A 95 0.96 6.81 16.17
C GLU A 95 -0.57 6.71 16.15
N ASP A 96 -1.22 7.76 15.63
CA ASP A 96 -2.60 7.69 15.19
C ASP A 96 -2.70 6.64 14.08
N ALA A 97 -3.32 5.50 14.40
CA ALA A 97 -3.51 4.41 13.45
C ALA A 97 -4.24 4.92 12.20
N LEU A 98 -3.69 4.62 11.03
CA LEU A 98 -4.32 4.96 9.76
C LEU A 98 -5.66 4.21 9.64
N PRO A 99 -6.75 4.88 9.24
CA PRO A 99 -8.03 4.21 9.03
C PRO A 99 -7.93 3.22 7.87
N LEU A 100 -8.53 2.04 8.03
CA LEU A 100 -8.65 1.05 6.96
C LEU A 100 -9.61 1.58 5.89
N ARG A 101 -9.12 1.76 4.66
CA ARG A 101 -9.90 2.30 3.54
C ARG A 101 -9.80 1.41 2.30
N PRO A 102 -10.93 1.13 1.62
CA PRO A 102 -10.90 0.58 0.28
C PRO A 102 -10.18 1.53 -0.68
N LEU A 103 -9.34 0.96 -1.54
CA LEU A 103 -8.60 1.71 -2.55
C LEU A 103 -8.28 0.86 -3.79
N CYS A 104 -8.02 1.55 -4.89
CA CYS A 104 -7.38 0.99 -6.08
C CYS A 104 -5.99 1.61 -6.22
N TRP A 105 -4.95 0.78 -6.30
CA TRP A 105 -3.55 1.22 -6.35
C TRP A 105 -2.87 0.75 -7.64
N SER A 106 -2.29 1.70 -8.37
CA SER A 106 -1.36 1.45 -9.48
C SER A 106 -0.02 2.15 -9.26
N ARG A 107 0.94 1.90 -10.15
CA ARG A 107 2.22 2.62 -10.15
C ARG A 107 2.09 4.14 -10.34
N ARG A 108 0.97 4.61 -10.93
CA ARG A 108 0.74 6.04 -11.22
C ARG A 108 0.08 6.78 -10.08
N GLY A 109 -0.66 6.09 -9.22
CA GLY A 109 -1.44 6.72 -8.17
C GLY A 109 -2.46 5.79 -7.51
N VAL A 110 -3.36 6.40 -6.76
CA VAL A 110 -4.35 5.72 -5.94
C VAL A 110 -5.72 6.38 -6.09
N ARG A 111 -6.77 5.56 -6.17
CA ARG A 111 -8.15 5.99 -5.93
C ARG A 111 -8.53 5.53 -4.53
N LEU A 112 -8.81 6.48 -3.64
CA LEU A 112 -9.08 6.22 -2.23
C LEU A 112 -10.54 6.51 -1.90
N GLU A 113 -11.20 5.61 -1.17
CA GLU A 113 -12.53 5.87 -0.62
C GLU A 113 -12.43 6.61 0.72
N LEU A 114 -13.11 7.76 0.78
CA LEU A 114 -13.20 8.62 1.95
C LEU A 114 -14.62 8.58 2.53
N GLY A 115 -14.71 8.63 3.87
CA GLY A 115 -15.98 8.76 4.57
C GLY A 115 -16.60 10.17 4.48
N ALA A 116 -15.79 11.18 4.17
CA ALA A 116 -16.22 12.57 4.00
C ALA A 116 -15.36 13.27 2.95
N ARG A 117 -15.83 14.41 2.44
CA ARG A 117 -15.05 15.23 1.50
C ARG A 117 -13.76 15.71 2.15
N SER A 118 -12.67 15.58 1.40
CA SER A 118 -11.34 16.08 1.75
C SER A 118 -11.26 17.61 1.71
N GLY A 119 -12.14 18.26 0.95
CA GLY A 119 -12.08 19.70 0.68
C GLY A 119 -10.97 20.09 -0.28
N ALA A 120 -10.29 19.12 -0.90
CA ALA A 120 -9.25 19.37 -1.88
C ALA A 120 -9.82 19.70 -3.26
N THR A 121 -9.19 20.64 -3.96
CA THR A 121 -9.51 20.93 -5.36
C THR A 121 -8.60 20.14 -6.29
N ALA A 122 -9.04 19.88 -7.53
CA ALA A 122 -8.16 19.33 -8.56
C ALA A 122 -6.89 20.19 -8.72
N GLY A 123 -5.74 19.54 -8.87
CA GLY A 123 -4.42 20.14 -8.89
C GLY A 123 -3.81 20.44 -7.52
N ALA A 124 -4.57 20.34 -6.42
CA ALA A 124 -4.03 20.56 -5.09
C ALA A 124 -3.00 19.47 -4.73
N ALA A 125 -1.90 19.90 -4.10
CA ALA A 125 -0.91 19.00 -3.57
C ALA A 125 -1.34 18.44 -2.21
N GLY A 126 -0.92 17.21 -1.95
CA GLY A 126 -1.16 16.53 -0.68
C GLY A 126 -0.13 15.45 -0.41
N LEU A 127 -0.31 14.79 0.71
CA LEU A 127 0.49 13.65 1.14
C LEU A 127 -0.42 12.45 1.35
N LEU A 128 -0.15 11.38 0.61
CA LEU A 128 -0.76 10.07 0.84
C LEU A 128 0.09 9.29 1.84
N ARG A 129 -0.56 8.82 2.90
CA ARG A 129 0.00 7.85 3.84
C ARG A 129 -0.68 6.52 3.63
N LEU A 130 0.08 5.44 3.42
CA LEU A 130 -0.49 4.11 3.27
C LEU A 130 0.43 3.05 3.88
N GLN A 131 -0.13 2.08 4.57
CA GLN A 131 0.60 0.95 5.13
C GLN A 131 0.61 -0.21 4.11
N PRO A 132 1.76 -0.56 3.51
CA PRO A 132 1.84 -1.55 2.44
C PRO A 132 1.74 -3.01 2.91
N SER A 133 1.88 -3.27 4.21
CA SER A 133 1.89 -4.63 4.78
C SER A 133 1.11 -4.71 6.09
N ASP A 134 0.41 -5.80 6.35
CA ASP A 134 -0.44 -5.99 7.53
C ASP A 134 0.35 -6.31 8.82
N TRP A 135 1.50 -6.98 8.68
CA TRP A 135 2.31 -7.42 9.81
C TRP A 135 3.31 -6.37 10.32
N LEU A 136 3.64 -5.36 9.51
CA LEU A 136 4.55 -4.28 9.86
C LEU A 136 3.79 -2.95 9.93
N PRO A 137 3.66 -2.32 11.12
CA PRO A 137 3.00 -1.03 11.28
C PRO A 137 3.95 0.11 10.88
N ASP A 138 4.33 0.15 9.61
CA ASP A 138 5.11 1.24 8.99
C ASP A 138 4.38 1.68 7.71
N HIS A 139 4.49 2.96 7.33
CA HIS A 139 3.72 3.54 6.23
C HIS A 139 4.61 4.28 5.23
N LEU A 140 4.21 4.22 3.96
CA LEU A 140 4.74 5.09 2.92
C LEU A 140 4.18 6.50 3.08
N GLU A 141 5.02 7.50 2.83
CA GLU A 141 4.62 8.92 2.74
C GLU A 141 4.94 9.42 1.34
N LEU A 142 3.92 9.45 0.48
CA LEU A 142 4.04 9.75 -0.95
C LEU A 142 3.38 11.11 -1.27
N PRO A 143 4.14 12.11 -1.76
CA PRO A 143 3.57 13.34 -2.27
C PRO A 143 2.69 13.04 -3.49
N VAL A 144 1.51 13.64 -3.52
CA VAL A 144 0.49 13.42 -4.54
C VAL A 144 -0.12 14.73 -5.01
N ARG A 145 -0.67 14.71 -6.23
CA ARG A 145 -1.63 15.71 -6.71
C ARG A 145 -3.02 15.12 -6.74
N VAL A 146 -3.99 15.90 -6.30
CA VAL A 146 -5.41 15.57 -6.45
C VAL A 146 -5.80 15.73 -7.92
N LEU A 147 -6.23 14.66 -8.57
CA LEU A 147 -6.78 14.73 -9.92
C LEU A 147 -8.26 15.11 -9.87
N ALA A 148 -9.01 14.50 -8.95
CA ALA A 148 -10.43 14.72 -8.80
C ALA A 148 -10.94 14.23 -7.44
N GLU A 149 -12.08 14.77 -7.03
CA GLU A 149 -12.90 14.26 -5.93
C GLU A 149 -14.35 14.16 -6.45
N ALA A 150 -14.99 13.00 -6.27
CA ALA A 150 -16.39 12.79 -6.63
C ALA A 150 -17.12 12.07 -5.51
N ALA A 151 -18.41 12.35 -5.34
CA ALA A 151 -19.26 11.63 -4.41
C ALA A 151 -20.24 10.79 -5.22
N THR A 152 -20.12 9.46 -5.12
CA THR A 152 -20.97 8.50 -5.83
C THR A 152 -21.64 7.60 -4.82
N ALA A 153 -22.98 7.53 -4.85
CA ALA A 153 -23.78 6.67 -3.98
C ALA A 153 -23.46 6.79 -2.47
N GLY A 154 -23.11 7.99 -2.01
CA GLY A 154 -22.78 8.26 -0.59
C GLY A 154 -21.34 7.97 -0.18
N VAL A 155 -20.51 7.47 -1.09
CA VAL A 155 -19.06 7.30 -0.89
C VAL A 155 -18.32 8.42 -1.61
N VAL A 156 -17.35 9.05 -0.93
CA VAL A 156 -16.47 10.02 -1.57
C VAL A 156 -15.25 9.30 -2.10
N GLN A 157 -14.95 9.47 -3.38
CA GLN A 157 -13.75 8.94 -4.02
C GLN A 157 -12.79 10.08 -4.34
N LEU A 158 -11.52 9.87 -4.01
CA LEU A 158 -10.43 10.80 -4.27
C LEU A 158 -9.40 10.13 -5.18
N TRP A 159 -9.15 10.72 -6.36
CA TRP A 159 -8.12 10.27 -7.28
C TRP A 159 -6.84 11.06 -7.05
N LEU A 160 -5.77 10.35 -6.71
CA LEU A 160 -4.48 10.89 -6.32
C LEU A 160 -3.41 10.38 -7.29
N ARG A 161 -2.71 11.29 -7.95
CA ARG A 161 -1.56 10.99 -8.79
C ARG A 161 -0.28 11.16 -7.98
N PHE A 162 0.66 10.21 -8.05
CA PHE A 162 1.98 10.41 -7.46
C PHE A 162 2.73 11.56 -8.16
N GLU A 163 3.36 12.42 -7.36
CA GLU A 163 4.36 13.35 -7.88
C GLU A 163 5.58 12.57 -8.39
N THR A 164 6.49 13.25 -9.10
CA THR A 164 7.71 12.62 -9.63
C THR A 164 8.48 11.87 -8.53
N GLN A 165 8.59 10.56 -8.69
CA GLN A 165 9.30 9.69 -7.76
C GLN A 165 10.74 9.46 -8.24
N PRO A 166 11.70 9.22 -7.33
CA PRO A 166 12.98 8.65 -7.69
C PRO A 166 12.78 7.30 -8.40
N PRO A 167 13.58 6.97 -9.42
CA PRO A 167 13.41 5.75 -10.21
C PRO A 167 13.46 4.48 -9.36
N GLY A 168 14.28 4.45 -8.30
CA GLY A 168 14.36 3.33 -7.38
C GLY A 168 13.06 3.08 -6.61
N LEU A 169 12.34 4.14 -6.24
CA LEU A 169 11.04 4.03 -5.59
C LEU A 169 9.95 3.58 -6.57
N GLU A 170 9.94 4.13 -7.79
CA GLU A 170 8.98 3.70 -8.83
C GLU A 170 9.10 2.20 -9.10
N GLU A 171 10.33 1.70 -9.29
CA GLU A 171 10.59 0.27 -9.46
C GLU A 171 10.15 -0.56 -8.24
N ALA A 172 10.42 -0.07 -7.02
CA ALA A 172 10.02 -0.74 -5.79
C ALA A 172 8.49 -0.85 -5.65
N VAL A 173 7.75 0.21 -6.01
CA VAL A 173 6.27 0.23 -6.04
C VAL A 173 5.74 -0.76 -7.07
N GLU A 174 6.27 -0.76 -8.30
CA GLU A 174 5.85 -1.70 -9.34
C GLU A 174 6.02 -3.15 -8.89
N ARG A 175 7.21 -3.50 -8.40
CA ARG A 175 7.49 -4.86 -7.89
C ARG A 175 6.55 -5.23 -6.73
N HIS A 176 6.25 -4.30 -5.84
CA HIS A 176 5.32 -4.53 -4.74
C HIS A 176 3.89 -4.80 -5.25
N LEU A 177 3.40 -3.99 -6.19
CA LEU A 177 2.09 -4.21 -6.83
C LEU A 177 2.01 -5.56 -7.54
N PHE A 178 3.07 -5.99 -8.23
CA PHE A 178 3.12 -7.33 -8.83
C PHE A 178 3.00 -8.45 -7.77
N ARG A 179 3.67 -8.32 -6.62
CA ARG A 179 3.55 -9.28 -5.52
C ARG A 179 2.15 -9.30 -4.94
N LEU A 180 1.55 -8.13 -4.67
CA LEU A 180 0.17 -7.99 -4.21
C LEU A 180 -0.80 -8.68 -5.18
N HIS A 181 -0.69 -8.38 -6.47
CA HIS A 181 -1.53 -8.96 -7.50
C HIS A 181 -1.41 -10.50 -7.54
N ARG A 182 -0.18 -11.03 -7.53
CA ARG A 182 0.06 -12.48 -7.51
C ARG A 182 -0.57 -13.14 -6.28
N ARG A 183 -0.52 -12.49 -5.11
CA ARG A 183 -1.15 -12.97 -3.87
C ARG A 183 -2.68 -12.99 -3.99
N GLN A 184 -3.30 -11.92 -4.52
CA GLN A 184 -4.74 -11.86 -4.77
C GLN A 184 -5.23 -12.97 -5.73
N ILE A 185 -4.46 -13.28 -6.78
CA ILE A 185 -4.76 -14.42 -7.67
C ILE A 185 -4.68 -15.75 -6.92
N ALA A 186 -3.66 -15.94 -6.07
CA ALA A 186 -3.53 -17.18 -5.29
C ALA A 186 -4.69 -17.36 -4.31
N ASP A 187 -5.08 -16.30 -3.61
CA ASP A 187 -6.17 -16.33 -2.63
C ASP A 187 -7.53 -16.57 -3.28
N SER A 188 -7.81 -15.93 -4.42
CA SER A 188 -9.05 -16.16 -5.19
C SER A 188 -9.18 -17.58 -5.73
N ARG A 189 -8.06 -18.25 -6.07
CA ARG A 189 -8.05 -19.67 -6.48
C ARG A 189 -8.33 -20.61 -5.32
N ARG A 190 -7.93 -20.28 -4.09
CA ARG A 190 -8.17 -21.11 -2.89
C ARG A 190 -9.59 -20.97 -2.36
N ALA A 191 -10.21 -19.82 -2.56
CA ALA A 191 -11.57 -19.53 -2.10
C ALA A 191 -12.67 -20.09 -3.02
N ARG A 192 -12.30 -20.66 -4.17
CA ARG A 192 -13.21 -21.28 -5.15
C ARG A 192 -13.22 -22.79 -5.01
#